data_AF-A0A6P4EZ32-F1
#
_entry.id   AF-A0A6P4EZ32-F1
#
_cell.length_a   1.000
_cell.length_b   1.000
_cell.length_c   1.000
_cell.angle_alpha   90.00
_cell.angle_beta   90.00
_cell.angle_gamma   90.00
#
_symmetry.space_group_name_H-M   'P 1'
#
loop_
_entity.id
_entity.type
_entity.pdbx_description
1 polymer ?
#
loop_
_entity_poly.entity_id
_entity_poly.type
_entity_poly.pdbx_seq_one_letter_code
_entity_poly.pdbx_strand_id
1 'polypeptide(L)'
;MAYYKNIHLINNLLLIGLMNHINREIRESATEQGLTLPTSVDNIFSSWSHQAGYPLLTVTRNYAAGTFTITQKRYVANATDGNTATWYVPINFATASNPDYRNTKASHYLLNVTETVISDSQIASDDWLLLNIQNAFYYRTLYDTQNYGLITAVLKSQPWKIHPRNRAQLLYDAYIFLTTDRVSHSILLELLSYLENEDQYAPWSTANTILTVYDRYLRGDDAYYNFQTFVQKLIDPIFVKIGVNEIPGEHYLNNYLRIVLVSLACQVGSVECYSQSATKLSEYLYNGTAIEATLRTQAYCAGLRSTTNVVYQRVESDLLASTDATDRSLFISSLGCSGQTTQLNEFFSLSLDTTNSLSYSERTSLLNSGYSRSEIGVTASLEFLETSWEAYAKLSQTTSKPLDLALRGIATYVVSEKQKTRCGDM
;
A
#
# COMPACT_ATOMS: atom_id res chain seq x y z
N MET A 1 -13.83 27.41 1.13
CA MET A 1 -14.07 26.79 -0.20
C MET A 1 -15.25 27.41 -0.96
N ALA A 2 -16.40 27.70 -0.33
CA ALA A 2 -17.57 28.27 -1.02
C ALA A 2 -17.31 29.63 -1.71
N TYR A 3 -16.43 30.47 -1.15
CA TYR A 3 -16.10 31.78 -1.71
C TYR A 3 -15.07 31.75 -2.86
N TYR A 4 -14.26 30.68 -2.95
CA TYR A 4 -13.19 30.54 -3.95
C TYR A 4 -13.71 30.38 -5.38
N LYS A 5 -14.98 29.99 -5.56
CA LYS A 5 -15.59 29.90 -6.90
C LYS A 5 -15.78 31.26 -7.58
N ASN A 6 -15.74 32.37 -6.85
CA ASN A 6 -16.11 33.69 -7.38
C ASN A 6 -14.93 34.61 -7.73
N ILE A 7 -13.68 34.22 -7.47
CA ILE A 7 -12.51 35.07 -7.71
C ILE A 7 -11.57 34.36 -8.68
N HIS A 8 -11.93 34.38 -9.95
CA HIS A 8 -11.03 34.03 -11.04
C HIS A 8 -11.03 35.14 -12.07
N LEU A 9 -9.96 35.95 -12.07
CA LEU A 9 -9.32 36.57 -13.25
C LEU A 9 -8.04 37.35 -12.82
N ILE A 10 -6.88 36.85 -13.27
CA ILE A 10 -5.66 37.58 -13.70
C ILE A 10 -4.48 37.86 -12.70
N ASN A 11 -3.29 37.35 -13.11
CA ASN A 11 -1.87 37.71 -12.83
C ASN A 11 -1.13 37.40 -11.51
N ASN A 12 0.18 37.14 -11.63
CA ASN A 12 1.19 36.70 -10.63
C ASN A 12 1.27 37.43 -9.27
N LEU A 13 0.53 38.53 -9.05
CA LEU A 13 0.19 39.06 -7.72
C LEU A 13 -0.77 38.13 -6.93
N LEU A 14 -1.33 37.13 -7.62
CA LEU A 14 -2.29 36.16 -7.13
C LEU A 14 -1.77 35.30 -5.97
N LEU A 15 -0.51 34.87 -5.93
CA LEU A 15 -0.08 33.95 -4.86
C LEU A 15 -0.02 34.63 -3.49
N ILE A 16 0.51 35.86 -3.44
CA ILE A 16 0.59 36.65 -2.21
C ILE A 16 -0.81 37.11 -1.78
N GLY A 17 -1.62 37.59 -2.74
CA GLY A 17 -3.01 37.96 -2.47
C GLY A 17 -3.86 36.79 -1.98
N LEU A 18 -3.69 35.61 -2.60
CA LEU A 18 -4.34 34.35 -2.22
C LEU A 18 -3.90 33.92 -0.82
N MET A 19 -2.60 34.00 -0.51
CA MET A 19 -2.09 33.62 0.81
C MET A 19 -2.60 34.54 1.90
N ASN A 20 -2.59 35.86 1.65
CA ASN A 20 -3.15 36.84 2.59
C ASN A 20 -4.65 36.61 2.83
N HIS A 21 -5.40 36.27 1.78
CA HIS A 21 -6.81 35.93 1.90
C HIS A 21 -7.02 34.64 2.69
N ILE A 22 -6.34 33.54 2.34
CA ILE A 22 -6.36 32.27 3.09
C ILE A 22 -6.04 32.52 4.58
N ASN A 23 -4.97 33.27 4.85
CA ASN A 23 -4.55 33.60 6.21
C ASN A 23 -5.63 34.36 6.99
N ARG A 24 -6.36 35.26 6.34
CA ARG A 24 -7.48 35.98 6.95
C ARG A 24 -8.65 35.05 7.26
N GLU A 25 -9.10 34.27 6.28
CA GLU A 25 -10.25 33.36 6.45
C GLU A 25 -9.98 32.28 7.51
N ILE A 26 -8.74 31.79 7.61
CA ILE A 26 -8.34 30.85 8.68
C ILE A 26 -8.40 31.54 10.05
N ARG A 27 -7.95 32.80 10.17
CA ARG A 27 -8.04 33.56 11.44
C ARG A 27 -9.48 33.79 11.86
N GLU A 28 -10.34 34.17 10.92
CA GLU A 28 -11.77 34.38 11.17
C GLU A 28 -12.43 33.08 11.61
N SER A 29 -12.22 31.99 10.88
CA SER A 29 -12.76 30.67 11.25
C SER A 29 -12.23 30.16 12.59
N ALA A 30 -10.95 30.37 12.90
CA ALA A 30 -10.39 30.03 14.21
C ALA A 30 -11.08 30.82 15.33
N THR A 31 -11.36 32.11 15.11
CA THR A 31 -12.07 32.95 16.06
C THR A 31 -13.52 32.48 16.26
N GLU A 32 -14.24 32.17 15.17
CA GLU A 32 -15.61 31.66 15.22
C GLU A 32 -15.72 30.32 15.96
N GLN A 33 -14.71 29.45 15.82
CA GLN A 33 -14.66 28.17 16.52
C GLN A 33 -14.09 28.25 17.95
N GLY A 34 -13.73 29.46 18.43
CA GLY A 34 -13.11 29.66 19.73
C GLY A 34 -11.74 28.98 19.86
N LEU A 35 -11.01 28.81 18.75
CA LEU A 35 -9.69 28.21 18.70
C LEU A 35 -8.62 29.28 18.95
N THR A 36 -7.82 29.09 20.01
CA THR A 36 -6.62 29.90 20.23
C THR A 36 -5.43 29.28 19.49
N LEU A 37 -4.93 29.98 18.48
CA LEU A 37 -3.72 29.59 17.77
C LEU A 37 -2.48 30.01 18.57
N PRO A 38 -1.38 29.22 18.52
CA PRO A 38 -0.17 29.54 19.28
C PRO A 38 0.61 30.73 18.72
N THR A 39 0.39 31.06 17.45
CA THR A 39 1.02 32.18 16.74
C THR A 39 0.18 32.58 15.53
N SER A 40 0.65 33.54 14.73
CA SER A 40 -0.05 33.98 13.52
C SER A 40 -0.18 32.84 12.51
N VAL A 41 -1.29 32.80 11.76
CA VAL A 41 -1.48 31.82 10.67
C VAL A 41 -0.33 31.90 9.65
N ASP A 42 0.21 33.10 9.45
CA ASP A 42 1.32 33.33 8.52
C ASP A 42 2.60 32.62 8.97
N ASN A 43 2.93 32.67 10.27
CA ASN A 43 4.07 31.96 10.84
C ASN A 43 3.89 30.44 10.72
N ILE A 44 2.69 29.94 11.04
CA ILE A 44 2.38 28.51 10.95
C ILE A 44 2.53 28.07 9.50
N PHE A 45 1.76 28.67 8.59
CA PHE A 45 1.71 28.26 7.19
C PHE A 45 3.07 28.39 6.50
N SER A 46 3.80 29.48 6.77
CA SER A 46 5.12 29.70 6.17
C SER A 46 6.12 28.62 6.57
N SER A 47 6.04 28.08 7.79
CA SER A 47 6.90 26.95 8.20
C SER A 47 6.62 25.67 7.40
N TRP A 48 5.41 25.50 6.86
CA TRP A 48 5.03 24.34 6.05
C TRP A 48 5.24 24.55 4.55
N SER A 49 5.08 25.78 4.04
CA SER A 49 5.07 26.05 2.60
C SER A 49 6.41 26.49 2.01
N HIS A 50 7.30 27.10 2.79
CA HIS A 50 8.56 27.68 2.28
C HIS A 50 9.77 26.75 2.38
N GLN A 51 9.59 25.52 2.85
CA GLN A 51 10.65 24.54 2.97
C GLN A 51 10.17 23.16 2.52
N ALA A 52 11.07 22.40 1.89
CA ALA A 52 10.76 21.06 1.41
C ALA A 52 10.76 20.04 2.56
N GLY A 53 9.95 19.00 2.41
CA GLY A 53 9.82 17.93 3.42
C GLY A 53 8.72 18.19 4.44
N TYR A 54 8.72 17.40 5.51
CA TYR A 54 7.78 17.47 6.63
C TYR A 54 8.46 16.95 7.90
N PRO A 55 7.92 17.22 9.10
CA PRO A 55 8.58 16.80 10.33
C PRO A 55 8.42 15.30 10.61
N LEU A 56 9.50 14.70 11.08
CA LEU A 56 9.52 13.49 11.88
C LEU A 56 9.54 13.90 13.34
N LEU A 57 8.54 13.47 14.09
CA LEU A 57 8.52 13.61 15.55
C LEU A 57 9.06 12.32 16.19
N THR A 58 10.17 12.42 16.90
CA THR A 58 10.67 11.37 17.78
C THR A 58 10.10 11.58 19.18
N VAL A 59 9.40 10.59 19.71
CA VAL A 59 8.74 10.62 21.02
C VAL A 59 9.49 9.69 21.97
N THR A 60 10.05 10.28 23.02
CA THR A 60 10.77 9.55 24.07
C THR A 60 10.05 9.72 25.39
N ARG A 61 9.53 8.63 25.95
CA ARG A 61 8.80 8.68 27.22
C ARG A 61 9.73 8.67 28.43
N ASN A 62 9.36 9.45 29.44
CA ASN A 62 9.84 9.28 30.81
C ASN A 62 8.78 8.49 31.59
N TYR A 63 8.93 7.17 31.59
CA TYR A 63 7.98 6.23 32.20
C TYR A 63 7.83 6.40 33.72
N ALA A 64 8.83 6.93 34.41
CA ALA A 64 8.78 7.14 35.85
C ALA A 64 8.03 8.43 36.23
N ALA A 65 8.22 9.50 35.45
CA ALA A 65 7.55 10.78 35.67
C ALA A 65 6.16 10.85 35.03
N GLY A 66 5.83 9.92 34.13
CA GLY A 66 4.59 9.94 33.35
C GLY A 66 4.52 11.08 32.35
N THR A 67 5.67 11.48 31.82
CA THR A 67 5.82 12.57 30.83
C THR A 67 6.50 12.07 29.57
N PHE A 68 6.55 12.90 28.52
CA PHE A 68 7.31 12.55 27.32
C PHE A 68 7.92 13.78 26.65
N THR A 69 9.04 13.55 25.98
CA THR A 69 9.74 14.55 25.17
C THR A 69 9.47 14.28 23.70
N ILE A 70 9.20 15.35 22.95
CA ILE A 70 9.05 15.31 21.49
C ILE A 70 10.19 16.11 20.88
N THR A 71 10.99 15.47 20.04
CA THR A 71 12.01 16.12 19.22
C THR A 71 11.55 16.11 17.76
N GLN A 72 11.65 17.23 17.06
CA GLN A 72 11.35 17.30 15.62
C GLN A 72 12.63 17.41 14.79
N LYS A 73 12.62 16.74 13.64
CA LYS A 73 13.60 16.94 12.56
C LYS A 73 12.92 16.80 11.21
N ARG A 74 13.55 17.29 10.15
CA ARG A 74 13.07 17.04 8.79
C ARG A 74 13.08 15.53 8.49
N TYR A 75 11.97 15.01 7.98
CA TYR A 75 11.91 13.68 7.41
C TYR A 75 12.32 13.70 5.93
N VAL A 76 13.36 12.96 5.61
CA VAL A 76 13.73 12.52 4.26
C VAL A 76 14.29 11.10 4.33
N ALA A 77 14.31 10.39 3.20
CA ALA A 77 14.81 9.02 3.13
C ALA A 77 16.24 8.90 3.66
N ASN A 78 17.11 9.87 3.34
CA ASN A 78 18.44 9.95 3.90
C ASN A 78 18.40 10.31 5.40
N ALA A 79 18.71 9.35 6.27
CA ALA A 79 18.69 9.55 7.72
C ALA A 79 19.73 10.57 8.24
N THR A 80 20.78 10.84 7.45
CA THR A 80 21.89 11.73 7.82
C THR A 80 21.73 13.16 7.29
N ASP A 81 20.53 13.51 6.79
CA ASP A 81 20.22 14.87 6.36
C ASP A 81 20.50 15.89 7.49
N GLY A 82 21.34 16.89 7.19
CA GLY A 82 21.78 17.91 8.14
C GLY A 82 20.84 19.11 8.24
N ASN A 83 19.67 19.06 7.62
CA ASN A 83 18.73 20.17 7.61
C ASN A 83 18.07 20.34 9.00
N THR A 84 18.26 21.50 9.60
CA THR A 84 17.75 21.86 10.93
C THR A 84 16.44 22.65 10.91
N ALA A 85 15.74 22.66 9.77
CA ALA A 85 14.42 23.24 9.65
C ALA A 85 13.45 22.69 10.71
N THR A 86 12.63 23.58 11.25
CA THR A 86 11.59 23.27 12.23
C THR A 86 10.24 23.76 11.71
N TRP A 87 9.16 23.23 12.29
CA TRP A 87 7.79 23.56 11.95
C TRP A 87 7.01 23.99 13.19
N TYR A 88 5.92 24.74 12.98
CA TYR A 88 4.85 24.85 13.97
C TYR A 88 3.95 23.62 13.88
N VAL A 89 4.19 22.64 14.74
CA VAL A 89 3.53 21.33 14.66
C VAL A 89 2.39 21.22 15.68
N PRO A 90 1.13 21.07 15.24
CA PRO A 90 0.03 20.75 16.15
C PRO A 90 0.19 19.33 16.69
N ILE A 91 -0.06 19.14 17.97
CA ILE A 91 0.07 17.84 18.65
C ILE A 91 -1.23 17.51 19.36
N ASN A 92 -1.68 16.29 19.19
CA ASN A 92 -2.66 15.63 20.03
C ASN A 92 -2.18 14.19 20.28
N PHE A 93 -2.73 13.55 21.30
CA PHE A 93 -2.38 12.19 21.64
C PHE A 93 -3.52 11.48 22.35
N ALA A 94 -3.55 10.16 22.20
CA ALA A 94 -4.40 9.25 22.95
C ALA A 94 -3.50 8.34 23.80
N THR A 95 -4.07 7.84 24.89
CA THR A 95 -3.45 6.83 25.75
C THR A 95 -4.44 5.70 26.03
N ALA A 96 -3.98 4.58 26.60
CA ALA A 96 -4.86 3.51 27.07
C ALA A 96 -5.87 4.00 28.13
N SER A 97 -5.44 4.91 29.01
CA SER A 97 -6.32 5.51 30.03
C SER A 97 -7.34 6.49 29.45
N ASN A 98 -7.04 7.11 28.30
CA ASN A 98 -7.95 8.01 27.60
C ASN A 98 -7.93 7.78 26.07
N PRO A 99 -8.55 6.68 25.58
CA PRO A 99 -8.51 6.29 24.17
C PRO A 99 -9.64 6.98 23.38
N ASP A 100 -9.78 8.31 23.51
CA ASP A 100 -10.80 9.07 22.78
C ASP A 100 -10.25 9.59 21.44
N TYR A 101 -10.76 9.04 20.35
CA TYR A 101 -10.38 9.40 19.00
C TYR A 101 -11.34 10.37 18.31
N ARG A 102 -12.41 10.82 18.98
CA ARG A 102 -13.47 11.65 18.35
C ARG A 102 -13.03 13.08 18.10
N ASN A 103 -12.09 13.58 18.90
CA ASN A 103 -11.60 14.96 18.84
C ASN A 103 -10.15 14.99 18.36
N THR A 104 -9.94 15.46 17.13
CA THR A 104 -8.61 15.60 16.53
C THR A 104 -7.99 16.98 16.73
N LYS A 105 -8.59 17.85 17.56
CA LYS A 105 -8.01 19.18 17.84
C LYS A 105 -6.64 19.05 18.49
N ALA A 106 -5.75 20.00 18.19
CA ALA A 106 -4.47 20.10 18.86
C ALA A 106 -4.70 20.46 20.33
N SER A 107 -4.01 19.76 21.23
CA SER A 107 -3.91 20.11 22.65
C SER A 107 -2.60 20.83 22.96
N HIS A 108 -1.57 20.55 22.16
CA HIS A 108 -0.21 21.06 22.33
C HIS A 108 0.36 21.50 20.99
N TYR A 109 1.46 22.24 21.01
CA TYR A 109 2.17 22.66 19.81
C TYR A 109 3.68 22.63 20.02
N LEU A 110 4.40 22.17 19.00
CA LEU A 110 5.84 22.36 18.87
C LEU A 110 6.06 23.68 18.14
N LEU A 111 6.55 24.71 18.83
CA LEU A 111 6.53 26.10 18.37
C LEU A 111 7.78 26.50 17.59
N ASN A 112 8.05 25.83 16.47
CA ASN A 112 9.25 26.11 15.65
C ASN A 112 10.56 26.02 16.46
N VAL A 113 10.59 25.03 17.37
CA VAL A 113 11.73 24.66 18.21
C VAL A 113 12.11 23.21 17.90
N THR A 114 13.31 22.78 18.25
CA THR A 114 13.75 21.41 17.98
C THR A 114 13.13 20.39 18.93
N GLU A 115 12.74 20.81 20.13
CA GLU A 115 12.27 19.93 21.19
C GLU A 115 11.23 20.61 22.10
N THR A 116 10.32 19.81 22.65
CA THR A 116 9.41 20.21 23.73
C THR A 116 9.14 19.04 24.67
N VAL A 117 8.81 19.33 25.94
CA VAL A 117 8.44 18.33 26.95
C VAL A 117 6.97 18.51 27.30
N ILE A 118 6.20 17.42 27.25
CA ILE A 118 4.79 17.38 27.64
C ILE A 118 4.69 16.77 29.04
N SER A 119 4.58 17.64 30.05
CA SER A 119 4.65 17.27 31.47
C SER A 119 3.29 17.09 32.16
N ASP A 120 2.20 17.55 31.54
CA ASP A 120 0.82 17.48 32.03
C ASP A 120 0.07 16.23 31.55
N SER A 121 0.76 15.30 30.87
CA SER A 121 0.16 14.10 30.29
C SER A 121 -0.14 12.98 31.29
N GLN A 122 0.61 12.91 32.41
CA GLN A 122 0.40 11.97 33.53
C GLN A 122 0.18 10.50 33.11
N ILE A 123 1.03 9.99 32.21
CA ILE A 123 0.88 8.67 31.59
C ILE A 123 1.52 7.58 32.44
N ALA A 124 0.77 6.56 32.86
CA ALA A 124 1.33 5.44 33.61
C ALA A 124 2.37 4.65 32.79
N SER A 125 3.27 3.93 33.48
CA SER A 125 4.40 3.26 32.82
C SER A 125 4.01 2.08 31.92
N ASP A 126 2.85 1.48 32.17
CA ASP A 126 2.22 0.39 31.42
C ASP A 126 1.16 0.88 30.42
N ASP A 127 0.86 2.18 30.42
CA ASP A 127 -0.08 2.81 29.49
C ASP A 127 0.64 3.12 28.17
N TRP A 128 0.02 2.86 27.00
CA TRP A 128 0.60 3.22 25.69
C TRP A 128 0.34 4.70 25.34
N LEU A 129 1.24 5.31 24.59
CA LEU A 129 1.08 6.68 24.06
C LEU A 129 1.02 6.65 22.53
N LEU A 130 0.05 7.35 21.96
CA LEU A 130 -0.11 7.47 20.52
C LEU A 130 -0.40 8.92 20.14
N LEU A 131 0.50 9.55 19.39
CA LEU A 131 0.29 10.89 18.85
C LEU A 131 -0.49 10.84 17.53
N ASN A 132 -0.98 12.00 17.09
CA ASN A 132 -1.64 12.21 15.81
C ASN A 132 -2.95 11.41 15.67
N ILE A 133 -3.90 11.67 16.57
CA ILE A 133 -5.23 11.05 16.56
C ILE A 133 -5.82 11.11 15.14
N GLN A 134 -6.22 9.93 14.64
CA GLN A 134 -6.73 9.67 13.29
C GLN A 134 -5.79 10.03 12.12
N ASN A 135 -4.49 10.21 12.37
CA ASN A 135 -3.50 10.68 11.40
C ASN A 135 -3.94 12.03 10.77
N ALA A 136 -4.47 12.94 11.59
CA ALA A 136 -5.08 14.20 11.16
C ALA A 136 -4.06 15.27 10.74
N PHE A 137 -2.82 15.17 11.23
CA PHE A 137 -1.76 16.14 10.99
C PHE A 137 -0.65 15.55 10.10
N TYR A 138 0.02 16.42 9.34
CA TYR A 138 0.99 16.03 8.32
C TYR A 138 2.40 15.85 8.89
N TYR A 139 2.59 14.83 9.73
CA TYR A 139 3.90 14.43 10.26
C TYR A 139 3.93 12.92 10.52
N ARG A 140 5.15 12.37 10.66
CA ARG A 140 5.34 10.97 11.10
C ARG A 140 5.78 10.91 12.55
N THR A 141 5.47 9.81 13.23
CA THR A 141 5.81 9.65 14.65
C THR A 141 6.64 8.39 14.89
N LEU A 142 7.86 8.58 15.38
CA LEU A 142 8.76 7.50 15.82
C LEU A 142 8.72 7.42 17.34
N TYR A 143 8.36 6.26 17.88
CA TYR A 143 8.32 6.02 19.32
C TYR A 143 9.56 5.25 19.80
N ASP A 144 9.83 5.29 21.10
CA ASP A 144 10.78 4.39 21.74
C ASP A 144 10.29 2.92 21.75
N THR A 145 11.23 1.98 21.89
CA THR A 145 10.97 0.54 21.79
C THR A 145 9.95 0.03 22.82
N GLN A 146 9.97 0.57 24.05
CA GLN A 146 9.03 0.16 25.09
C GLN A 146 7.59 0.57 24.71
N ASN A 147 7.42 1.76 24.15
CA ASN A 147 6.10 2.23 23.74
C ASN A 147 5.57 1.43 22.53
N TYR A 148 6.43 1.07 21.57
CA TYR A 148 6.06 0.13 20.49
C TYR A 148 5.60 -1.23 21.05
N GLY A 149 6.25 -1.74 22.10
CA GLY A 149 5.83 -2.95 22.79
C GLY A 149 4.42 -2.83 23.40
N LEU A 150 4.14 -1.74 24.11
CA LEU A 150 2.82 -1.48 24.70
C LEU A 150 1.71 -1.33 23.65
N ILE A 151 1.99 -0.60 22.56
CA ILE A 151 1.08 -0.48 21.41
C ILE A 151 0.81 -1.86 20.80
N THR A 152 1.85 -2.66 20.56
CA THR A 152 1.70 -3.99 19.97
C THR A 152 0.87 -4.91 20.85
N ALA A 153 1.06 -4.86 22.17
CA ALA A 153 0.30 -5.67 23.13
C ALA A 153 -1.20 -5.35 23.11
N VAL A 154 -1.58 -4.07 23.06
CA VAL A 154 -3.01 -3.71 22.94
C VAL A 154 -3.57 -4.06 21.56
N LEU A 155 -2.79 -3.93 20.49
CA LEU A 155 -3.26 -4.29 19.15
C LEU A 155 -3.53 -5.80 19.01
N LYS A 156 -2.71 -6.65 19.65
CA LYS A 156 -2.89 -8.11 19.65
C LYS A 156 -4.11 -8.58 20.44
N SER A 157 -4.55 -7.82 21.45
CA SER A 157 -5.61 -8.24 22.37
C SER A 157 -6.93 -7.49 22.16
N GLN A 158 -6.86 -6.20 21.84
CA GLN A 158 -8.00 -5.29 21.73
C GLN A 158 -7.75 -4.23 20.64
N PRO A 159 -7.60 -4.61 19.36
CA PRO A 159 -7.25 -3.68 18.28
C PRO A 159 -8.24 -2.52 18.14
N TRP A 160 -9.51 -2.72 18.49
CA TRP A 160 -10.54 -1.66 18.49
C TRP A 160 -10.27 -0.49 19.46
N LYS A 161 -9.34 -0.65 20.41
CA LYS A 161 -8.90 0.44 21.30
C LYS A 161 -8.09 1.52 20.59
N ILE A 162 -7.48 1.21 19.46
CA ILE A 162 -6.77 2.18 18.62
C ILE A 162 -7.55 2.39 17.34
N HIS A 163 -7.82 3.63 16.94
CA HIS A 163 -8.59 3.92 15.74
C HIS A 163 -7.96 3.34 14.46
N PRO A 164 -8.75 2.79 13.49
CA PRO A 164 -8.22 2.13 12.29
C PRO A 164 -7.23 2.98 11.48
N ARG A 165 -7.45 4.29 11.38
CA ARG A 165 -6.50 5.21 10.71
C ARG A 165 -5.14 5.25 11.39
N ASN A 166 -5.10 5.18 12.71
CA ASN A 166 -3.85 5.13 13.46
C ASN A 166 -3.19 3.75 13.40
N ARG A 167 -3.96 2.66 13.38
CA ARG A 167 -3.42 1.31 13.17
C ARG A 167 -2.74 1.20 11.80
N ALA A 168 -3.38 1.77 10.77
CA ALA A 168 -2.78 1.92 9.43
C ALA A 168 -1.52 2.82 9.45
N GLN A 169 -1.58 3.97 10.13
CA GLN A 169 -0.43 4.86 10.30
C GLN A 169 0.76 4.14 10.95
N LEU A 170 0.54 3.40 12.05
CA LEU A 170 1.59 2.67 12.76
C LEU A 170 2.31 1.66 11.87
N LEU A 171 1.55 0.86 11.11
CA LEU A 171 2.12 -0.10 10.16
C LEU A 171 2.94 0.61 9.07
N TYR A 172 2.39 1.69 8.50
CA TYR A 172 3.05 2.41 7.42
C TYR A 172 4.29 3.17 7.88
N ASP A 173 4.22 3.85 9.02
CA ASP A 173 5.35 4.56 9.62
C ASP A 173 6.46 3.58 9.99
N ALA A 174 6.14 2.45 10.64
CA ALA A 174 7.12 1.42 10.95
C ALA A 174 7.82 0.88 9.69
N TYR A 175 7.08 0.61 8.62
CA TYR A 175 7.67 0.18 7.34
C TYR A 175 8.61 1.24 6.75
N ILE A 176 8.17 2.49 6.71
CA ILE A 176 8.96 3.60 6.15
C ILE A 176 10.22 3.88 7.00
N PHE A 177 10.13 3.74 8.32
CA PHE A 177 11.28 3.84 9.20
C PHE A 177 12.23 2.65 9.06
N LEU A 178 11.72 1.46 8.74
CA LEU A 178 12.55 0.30 8.46
C LEU A 178 13.34 0.50 7.17
N THR A 179 12.73 1.02 6.10
CA THR A 179 13.43 1.29 4.84
C THR A 179 14.47 2.41 4.94
N THR A 180 14.58 3.05 6.10
CA THR A 180 15.49 4.16 6.34
C THR A 180 16.28 4.00 7.65
N ASP A 181 16.45 2.75 8.09
CA ASP A 181 17.28 2.33 9.23
C ASP A 181 16.95 3.00 10.58
N ARG A 182 15.69 3.37 10.79
CA ARG A 182 15.20 4.02 12.04
C ARG A 182 14.48 3.05 12.98
N VAL A 183 13.99 1.92 12.47
CA VAL A 183 13.42 0.82 13.28
C VAL A 183 13.88 -0.52 12.73
N SER A 184 13.90 -1.56 13.58
CA SER A 184 14.31 -2.91 13.19
C SER A 184 13.17 -3.70 12.53
N HIS A 185 13.53 -4.74 11.76
CA HIS A 185 12.58 -5.73 11.22
C HIS A 185 11.71 -6.36 12.32
N SER A 186 12.27 -6.59 13.51
CA SER A 186 11.53 -7.16 14.63
C SER A 186 10.33 -6.29 15.05
N ILE A 187 10.48 -4.96 15.11
CA ILE A 187 9.37 -4.05 15.45
C ILE A 187 8.26 -4.13 14.39
N LEU A 188 8.61 -4.11 13.11
CA LEU A 188 7.62 -4.18 12.04
C LEU A 188 6.89 -5.53 12.03
N LEU A 189 7.61 -6.64 12.18
CA LEU A 189 7.02 -7.99 12.19
C LEU A 189 6.13 -8.22 13.41
N GLU A 190 6.53 -7.71 14.58
CA GLU A 190 5.69 -7.72 15.79
C GLU A 190 4.40 -6.93 15.59
N LEU A 191 4.47 -5.74 14.97
CA LEU A 191 3.27 -4.99 14.59
C LEU A 191 2.42 -5.76 13.57
N LEU A 192 3.00 -6.27 12.48
CA LEU A 192 2.22 -7.04 11.49
C LEU A 192 1.50 -8.24 12.11
N SER A 193 2.09 -8.87 13.14
CA SER A 193 1.49 -10.04 13.78
C SER A 193 0.16 -9.79 14.50
N TYR A 194 -0.23 -8.54 14.79
CA TYR A 194 -1.57 -8.29 15.34
C TYR A 194 -2.69 -8.48 14.32
N LEU A 195 -2.38 -8.44 13.01
CA LEU A 195 -3.37 -8.49 11.93
C LEU A 195 -4.26 -9.74 11.97
N GLU A 196 -3.83 -10.81 12.64
CA GLU A 196 -4.66 -11.98 12.98
C GLU A 196 -6.00 -11.58 13.63
N ASN A 197 -6.06 -10.44 14.32
CA ASN A 197 -7.24 -9.89 14.99
C ASN A 197 -7.83 -8.62 14.33
N GLU A 198 -7.37 -8.27 13.12
CA GLU A 198 -7.80 -7.06 12.40
C GLU A 198 -8.94 -7.35 11.42
N ASP A 199 -9.96 -6.50 11.38
CA ASP A 199 -11.15 -6.66 10.53
C ASP A 199 -11.51 -5.41 9.71
N GLN A 200 -10.71 -4.34 9.80
CA GLN A 200 -11.00 -3.08 9.12
C GLN A 200 -10.13 -2.88 7.87
N TYR A 201 -10.71 -2.24 6.86
CA TYR A 201 -10.07 -2.01 5.58
C TYR A 201 -8.74 -1.22 5.67
N ALA A 202 -8.70 -0.12 6.43
CA ALA A 202 -7.55 0.79 6.38
C ALA A 202 -6.23 0.12 6.81
N PRO A 203 -6.15 -0.61 7.94
CA PRO A 203 -4.93 -1.33 8.32
C PRO A 203 -4.56 -2.45 7.34
N TRP A 204 -5.53 -3.23 6.86
CA TRP A 204 -5.30 -4.26 5.85
C TRP A 204 -4.79 -3.68 4.53
N SER A 205 -5.30 -2.54 4.09
CA SER A 205 -4.82 -1.83 2.90
C SER A 205 -3.35 -1.43 3.04
N THR A 206 -2.93 -0.96 4.22
CA THR A 206 -1.52 -0.67 4.49
C THR A 206 -0.68 -1.95 4.54
N ALA A 207 -1.18 -2.98 5.24
CA ALA A 207 -0.52 -4.27 5.32
C ALA A 207 -0.27 -4.86 3.95
N ASN A 208 -1.23 -4.76 3.02
CA ASN A 208 -1.09 -5.20 1.64
C ASN A 208 0.11 -4.57 0.93
N THR A 209 0.30 -3.25 1.07
CA THR A 209 1.46 -2.55 0.51
C THR A 209 2.77 -3.12 1.03
N ILE A 210 2.84 -3.40 2.34
CA ILE A 210 4.05 -3.91 2.99
C ILE A 210 4.29 -5.36 2.57
N LEU A 211 3.29 -6.23 2.73
CA LEU A 211 3.39 -7.66 2.46
C LEU A 211 3.66 -7.96 0.98
N THR A 212 3.13 -7.17 0.05
CA THR A 212 3.46 -7.32 -1.39
C THR A 212 4.94 -7.04 -1.68
N VAL A 213 5.56 -6.11 -0.95
CA VAL A 213 7.00 -5.83 -1.10
C VAL A 213 7.83 -6.99 -0.55
N TYR A 214 7.47 -7.51 0.63
CA TYR A 214 8.12 -8.68 1.22
C TYR A 214 7.97 -9.91 0.32
N ASP A 215 6.76 -10.16 -0.19
CA ASP A 215 6.48 -11.23 -1.14
C ASP A 215 7.41 -11.16 -2.35
N ARG A 216 7.51 -9.98 -2.98
CA ARG A 216 8.39 -9.77 -4.13
C ARG A 216 9.83 -10.13 -3.82
N TYR A 217 10.36 -9.68 -2.69
CA TYR A 217 11.77 -9.91 -2.33
C TYR A 217 12.07 -11.34 -1.87
N LEU A 218 11.10 -12.00 -1.23
CA LEU A 218 11.31 -13.31 -0.62
C LEU A 218 10.94 -14.47 -1.54
N ARG A 219 10.14 -14.28 -2.59
CA ARG A 219 9.65 -15.38 -3.45
C ARG A 219 10.72 -16.20 -4.18
N GLY A 220 11.97 -15.73 -4.23
CA GLY A 220 13.11 -16.48 -4.78
C GLY A 220 13.98 -17.17 -3.74
N ASP A 221 13.64 -17.05 -2.46
CA ASP A 221 14.39 -17.62 -1.33
C ASP A 221 13.86 -19.03 -0.97
N ASP A 222 14.76 -19.95 -0.62
CA ASP A 222 14.40 -21.32 -0.23
C ASP A 222 13.45 -21.37 0.98
N ALA A 223 13.49 -20.35 1.84
CA ALA A 223 12.64 -20.21 3.02
C ALA A 223 11.36 -19.40 2.77
N TYR A 224 10.99 -19.10 1.52
CA TYR A 224 9.78 -18.35 1.17
C TYR A 224 8.50 -18.96 1.78
N TYR A 225 8.45 -20.28 1.96
CA TYR A 225 7.32 -20.96 2.61
C TYR A 225 7.03 -20.44 4.03
N ASN A 226 8.05 -19.97 4.76
CA ASN A 226 7.86 -19.38 6.10
C ASN A 226 7.09 -18.06 6.01
N PHE A 227 7.38 -17.24 4.99
CA PHE A 227 6.64 -16.01 4.73
C PHE A 227 5.20 -16.31 4.30
N GLN A 228 5.00 -17.29 3.42
CA GLN A 228 3.66 -17.72 3.03
C GLN A 228 2.84 -18.17 4.24
N THR A 229 3.40 -19.03 5.09
CA THR A 229 2.76 -19.52 6.32
C THR A 229 2.42 -18.38 7.28
N PHE A 230 3.35 -17.43 7.45
CA PHE A 230 3.12 -16.25 8.29
C PHE A 230 1.93 -15.43 7.78
N VAL A 231 1.90 -15.10 6.49
CA VAL A 231 0.85 -14.26 5.91
C VAL A 231 -0.51 -14.98 5.89
N GLN A 232 -0.54 -16.29 5.58
CA GLN A 232 -1.75 -17.10 5.66
C GLN A 232 -2.36 -17.04 7.06
N LYS A 233 -1.54 -17.26 8.10
CA LYS A 233 -1.99 -17.17 9.50
C LYS A 233 -2.66 -15.83 9.84
N LEU A 234 -2.17 -14.71 9.31
CA LEU A 234 -2.78 -13.40 9.56
C LEU A 234 -4.14 -13.25 8.86
N ILE A 235 -4.28 -13.83 7.67
CA ILE A 235 -5.42 -13.60 6.78
C ILE A 235 -6.58 -14.56 7.05
N ASP A 236 -6.29 -15.82 7.37
CA ASP A 236 -7.31 -16.87 7.48
C ASP A 236 -8.51 -16.47 8.38
N PRO A 237 -8.33 -15.87 9.59
CA PRO A 237 -9.46 -15.52 10.45
C PRO A 237 -10.45 -14.52 9.83
N ILE A 238 -9.94 -13.57 9.03
CA ILE A 238 -10.78 -12.56 8.37
C ILE A 238 -11.28 -13.05 7.00
N PHE A 239 -10.49 -13.87 6.30
CA PHE A 239 -10.87 -14.45 5.01
C PHE A 239 -12.10 -15.34 5.14
N VAL A 240 -12.19 -16.16 6.19
CA VAL A 240 -13.37 -17.00 6.49
C VAL A 240 -14.65 -16.16 6.65
N LYS A 241 -14.53 -14.91 7.13
CA LYS A 241 -15.68 -14.00 7.33
C LYS A 241 -16.08 -13.26 6.06
N ILE A 242 -15.10 -12.87 5.24
CA ILE A 242 -15.30 -11.96 4.09
C ILE A 242 -15.47 -12.74 2.78
N GLY A 243 -14.73 -13.83 2.61
CA GLY A 243 -14.74 -14.71 1.44
C GLY A 243 -14.42 -14.01 0.12
N VAL A 244 -14.74 -14.66 -0.99
CA VAL A 244 -14.57 -14.11 -2.36
C VAL A 244 -15.84 -13.45 -2.92
N ASN A 245 -16.97 -13.56 -2.21
CA ASN A 245 -18.28 -13.09 -2.64
C ASN A 245 -18.77 -11.96 -1.74
N GLU A 246 -19.51 -11.00 -2.29
CA GLU A 246 -20.18 -9.98 -1.47
C GLU A 246 -21.25 -10.59 -0.57
N ILE A 247 -21.38 -10.04 0.64
CA ILE A 247 -22.35 -10.48 1.64
C ILE A 247 -23.49 -9.46 1.66
N PRO A 248 -24.76 -9.86 1.43
CA PRO A 248 -25.88 -8.93 1.43
C PRO A 248 -25.98 -8.11 2.73
N GLY A 249 -26.05 -6.78 2.60
CA GLY A 249 -26.18 -5.87 3.74
C GLY A 249 -24.88 -5.54 4.47
N GLU A 250 -23.72 -5.99 3.98
CA GLU A 250 -22.44 -5.64 4.57
C GLU A 250 -22.03 -4.18 4.34
N HIS A 251 -21.13 -3.67 5.18
CA HIS A 251 -20.62 -2.31 5.02
C HIS A 251 -19.75 -2.22 3.75
N TYR A 252 -19.90 -1.16 2.95
CA TYR A 252 -19.21 -1.02 1.65
C TYR A 252 -17.68 -1.14 1.73
N LEU A 253 -17.06 -0.81 2.87
CA LEU A 253 -15.62 -1.01 3.10
C LEU A 253 -15.19 -2.48 3.07
N ASN A 254 -16.10 -3.42 3.32
CA ASN A 254 -15.81 -4.84 3.19
C ASN A 254 -15.53 -5.23 1.75
N ASN A 255 -16.10 -4.53 0.76
CA ASN A 255 -15.78 -4.77 -0.65
C ASN A 255 -14.31 -4.42 -0.95
N TYR A 256 -13.83 -3.31 -0.40
CA TYR A 256 -12.42 -2.92 -0.52
C TYR A 256 -11.50 -3.84 0.29
N LEU A 257 -11.93 -4.28 1.48
CA LEU A 257 -11.21 -5.27 2.28
C LEU A 257 -11.09 -6.60 1.53
N ARG A 258 -12.18 -7.07 0.92
CA ARG A 258 -12.21 -8.30 0.11
C ARG A 258 -11.21 -8.27 -1.03
N ILE A 259 -11.12 -7.14 -1.74
CA ILE A 259 -10.11 -6.94 -2.79
C ILE A 259 -8.70 -7.21 -2.25
N VAL A 260 -8.39 -6.64 -1.08
CA VAL A 260 -7.09 -6.81 -0.42
C VAL A 260 -6.87 -8.27 0.00
N LEU A 261 -7.85 -8.87 0.67
CA LEU A 261 -7.73 -10.22 1.22
C LEU A 261 -7.62 -11.28 0.13
N VAL A 262 -8.42 -11.21 -0.92
CA VAL A 262 -8.33 -12.12 -2.08
C VAL A 262 -6.98 -11.99 -2.76
N SER A 263 -6.51 -10.75 -2.96
CA SER A 263 -5.19 -10.51 -3.54
C SER A 263 -4.09 -11.18 -2.72
N LEU A 264 -4.03 -10.93 -1.41
CA LEU A 264 -2.99 -11.47 -0.54
C LEU A 264 -3.10 -12.99 -0.37
N ALA A 265 -4.29 -13.51 -0.04
CA ALA A 265 -4.50 -14.93 0.21
C ALA A 265 -4.09 -15.78 -1.01
N CYS A 266 -4.49 -15.36 -2.20
CA CYS A 266 -4.12 -16.04 -3.43
C CYS A 266 -2.66 -15.77 -3.84
N GLN A 267 -2.06 -14.63 -3.50
CA GLN A 267 -0.63 -14.38 -3.71
C GLN A 267 0.21 -15.42 -2.96
N VAL A 268 -0.15 -15.71 -1.70
CA VAL A 268 0.60 -16.62 -0.83
C VAL A 268 0.15 -18.08 -0.90
N GLY A 269 -0.65 -18.45 -1.90
CA GLY A 269 -1.01 -19.85 -2.16
C GLY A 269 -2.09 -20.45 -1.23
N SER A 270 -2.98 -19.64 -0.67
CA SER A 270 -4.12 -20.15 0.11
C SER A 270 -5.00 -21.05 -0.77
N VAL A 271 -5.14 -22.32 -0.36
CA VAL A 271 -5.96 -23.33 -1.05
C VAL A 271 -7.43 -22.90 -1.10
N GLU A 272 -7.93 -22.30 -0.01
CA GLU A 272 -9.30 -21.81 0.06
C GLU A 272 -9.52 -20.66 -0.94
N CYS A 273 -8.58 -19.70 -1.01
CA CYS A 273 -8.66 -18.61 -1.98
C CYS A 273 -8.67 -19.13 -3.42
N TYR A 274 -7.80 -20.09 -3.75
CA TYR A 274 -7.75 -20.71 -5.08
C TYR A 274 -9.04 -21.44 -5.42
N SER A 275 -9.51 -22.31 -4.54
CA SER A 275 -10.72 -23.10 -4.79
C SER A 275 -11.96 -22.21 -4.96
N GLN A 276 -12.17 -21.24 -4.06
CA GLN A 276 -13.32 -20.35 -4.13
C GLN A 276 -13.25 -19.41 -5.35
N SER A 277 -12.07 -18.86 -5.65
CA SER A 277 -11.92 -17.94 -6.79
C SER A 277 -12.04 -18.65 -8.13
N ALA A 278 -11.50 -19.87 -8.27
CA ALA A 278 -11.67 -20.68 -9.47
C ALA A 278 -13.15 -21.04 -9.70
N THR A 279 -13.87 -21.39 -8.63
CA THR A 279 -15.31 -21.64 -8.68
C THR A 279 -16.08 -20.40 -9.12
N LYS A 280 -15.83 -19.25 -8.47
CA LYS A 280 -16.47 -17.97 -8.81
C LYS A 280 -16.26 -17.58 -10.27
N LEU A 281 -15.04 -17.72 -10.79
CA LEU A 281 -14.74 -17.43 -12.20
C LEU A 281 -15.45 -18.40 -13.15
N SER A 282 -15.46 -19.70 -12.82
CA SER A 282 -16.15 -20.71 -13.63
C SER A 282 -17.67 -20.48 -13.70
N GLU A 283 -18.31 -20.18 -12.57
CA GLU A 283 -19.74 -19.88 -12.51
C GLU A 283 -20.11 -18.64 -13.34
N TYR A 284 -19.23 -17.65 -13.38
CA TYR A 284 -19.41 -16.49 -14.26
C TYR A 284 -19.31 -16.86 -15.74
N LEU A 285 -18.27 -17.61 -16.14
CA LEU A 285 -18.00 -17.92 -17.54
C LEU A 285 -18.98 -18.91 -18.18
N TYR A 286 -19.55 -19.82 -17.39
CA TYR A 286 -20.38 -20.93 -17.89
C TYR A 286 -21.83 -20.92 -17.40
N ASN A 287 -22.09 -20.37 -16.21
CA ASN A 287 -23.43 -20.41 -15.61
C ASN A 287 -24.12 -19.03 -15.58
N GLY A 288 -23.43 -17.96 -16.03
CA GLY A 288 -23.99 -16.60 -16.09
C GLY A 288 -24.12 -15.91 -14.74
N THR A 289 -23.45 -16.41 -13.69
CA THR A 289 -23.46 -15.78 -12.36
C THR A 289 -22.61 -14.52 -12.40
N ALA A 290 -23.21 -13.35 -12.19
CA ALA A 290 -22.49 -12.08 -12.28
C ALA A 290 -21.36 -11.98 -11.22
N ILE A 291 -20.20 -11.47 -11.64
CA ILE A 291 -19.16 -11.00 -10.72
C ILE A 291 -19.39 -9.52 -10.47
N GLU A 292 -19.30 -9.13 -9.21
CA GLU A 292 -19.45 -7.76 -8.74
C GLU A 292 -18.37 -6.88 -9.39
N ALA A 293 -18.77 -5.69 -9.87
CA ALA A 293 -17.91 -4.86 -10.71
C ALA A 293 -16.57 -4.49 -10.04
N THR A 294 -16.60 -4.30 -8.72
CA THR A 294 -15.45 -4.01 -7.85
C THR A 294 -14.48 -5.18 -7.71
N LEU A 295 -14.94 -6.42 -7.89
CA LEU A 295 -14.17 -7.65 -7.67
C LEU A 295 -13.68 -8.30 -8.96
N ARG A 296 -14.07 -7.80 -10.14
CA ARG A 296 -13.74 -8.42 -11.44
C ARG A 296 -12.25 -8.71 -11.59
N THR A 297 -11.37 -7.75 -11.34
CA THR A 297 -9.91 -7.94 -11.47
C THR A 297 -9.40 -9.04 -10.56
N GLN A 298 -9.85 -9.06 -9.31
CA GLN A 298 -9.44 -10.06 -8.32
C GLN A 298 -10.01 -11.43 -8.65
N ALA A 299 -11.28 -11.53 -9.02
CA ALA A 299 -11.93 -12.79 -9.38
C ALA A 299 -11.27 -13.45 -10.59
N TYR A 300 -10.92 -12.67 -11.63
CA TYR A 300 -10.23 -13.21 -12.80
C TYR A 300 -8.80 -13.64 -12.47
N CYS A 301 -7.97 -12.75 -11.91
CA CYS A 301 -6.57 -13.09 -11.60
C CYS A 301 -6.47 -14.22 -10.58
N ALA A 302 -7.25 -14.18 -9.49
CA ALA A 302 -7.27 -15.24 -8.49
C ALA A 302 -7.84 -16.56 -9.06
N GLY A 303 -8.90 -16.49 -9.86
CA GLY A 303 -9.51 -17.66 -10.48
C GLY A 303 -8.59 -18.35 -11.50
N LEU A 304 -7.73 -17.59 -12.19
CA LEU A 304 -6.79 -18.14 -13.17
C LEU A 304 -5.50 -18.70 -12.56
N ARG A 305 -5.21 -18.44 -11.27
CA ARG A 305 -4.00 -18.97 -10.61
C ARG A 305 -3.95 -20.49 -10.56
N SER A 306 -5.09 -21.15 -10.37
CA SER A 306 -5.19 -22.61 -10.25
C SER A 306 -6.45 -23.13 -10.94
N THR A 307 -6.49 -23.00 -12.26
CA THR A 307 -7.64 -23.43 -13.08
C THR A 307 -7.26 -24.46 -14.14
N THR A 308 -8.27 -25.10 -14.74
CA THR A 308 -8.05 -26.05 -15.84
C THR A 308 -7.71 -25.32 -17.13
N ASN A 309 -7.05 -26.01 -18.07
CA ASN A 309 -6.77 -25.46 -19.39
C ASN A 309 -8.03 -24.99 -20.13
N VAL A 310 -9.18 -25.64 -19.89
CA VAL A 310 -10.46 -25.27 -20.52
C VAL A 310 -10.91 -23.86 -20.09
N VAL A 311 -10.82 -23.55 -18.79
CA VAL A 311 -11.19 -22.23 -18.27
C VAL A 311 -10.17 -21.17 -18.73
N TYR A 312 -8.88 -21.50 -18.70
CA TYR A 312 -7.82 -20.60 -19.15
C TYR A 312 -7.98 -20.23 -20.63
N GLN A 313 -8.14 -21.23 -21.50
CA GLN A 313 -8.35 -21.06 -22.94
C GLN A 313 -9.66 -20.32 -23.24
N ARG A 314 -10.69 -20.47 -22.39
CA ARG A 314 -11.91 -19.68 -22.53
C ARG A 314 -11.62 -18.19 -22.35
N VAL A 315 -10.88 -17.79 -21.31
CA VAL A 315 -10.53 -16.37 -21.09
C VAL A 315 -9.58 -15.85 -22.17
N GLU A 316 -8.65 -16.68 -22.66
CA GLU A 316 -7.80 -16.35 -23.79
C GLU A 316 -8.61 -16.11 -25.07
N SER A 317 -9.62 -16.95 -25.35
CA SER A 317 -10.53 -16.76 -26.48
C SER A 317 -11.36 -15.48 -26.33
N ASP A 318 -11.85 -15.18 -25.12
CA ASP A 318 -12.58 -13.94 -24.83
C ASP A 318 -11.68 -12.70 -25.07
N LEU A 319 -10.38 -12.77 -24.75
CA LEU A 319 -9.40 -11.73 -25.10
C LEU A 319 -9.31 -11.50 -26.61
N LEU A 320 -9.13 -12.56 -27.38
CA LEU A 320 -8.95 -12.44 -28.83
C LEU A 320 -10.23 -11.98 -29.56
N ALA A 321 -11.40 -12.32 -29.00
CA ALA A 321 -12.71 -11.93 -29.53
C ALA A 321 -13.18 -10.53 -29.11
N SER A 322 -12.74 -10.03 -27.95
CA SER A 322 -13.19 -8.74 -27.43
C SER A 322 -12.61 -7.56 -28.21
N THR A 323 -13.46 -6.55 -28.43
CA THR A 323 -13.09 -5.23 -28.98
C THR A 323 -13.06 -4.13 -27.92
N ASP A 324 -13.43 -4.44 -26.67
CA ASP A 324 -13.41 -3.48 -25.55
C ASP A 324 -12.04 -3.45 -24.88
N ALA A 325 -11.42 -2.27 -24.84
CA ALA A 325 -10.07 -2.11 -24.29
C ALA A 325 -9.98 -2.40 -22.78
N THR A 326 -11.07 -2.20 -22.04
CA THR A 326 -11.12 -2.46 -20.59
C THR A 326 -11.13 -3.96 -20.32
N ASP A 327 -11.99 -4.70 -21.03
CA ASP A 327 -12.04 -6.16 -20.94
C ASP A 327 -10.71 -6.79 -21.39
N ARG A 328 -10.13 -6.32 -22.50
CA ARG A 328 -8.83 -6.83 -22.97
C ARG A 328 -7.71 -6.62 -21.96
N SER A 329 -7.65 -5.44 -21.33
CA SER A 329 -6.69 -5.15 -20.25
C SER A 329 -6.90 -6.05 -19.03
N LEU A 330 -8.17 -6.29 -18.65
CA LEU A 330 -8.53 -7.23 -17.60
C LEU A 330 -8.05 -8.66 -17.92
N PHE A 331 -8.31 -9.15 -19.12
CA PHE A 331 -7.90 -10.50 -19.52
C PHE A 331 -6.38 -10.66 -19.55
N ILE A 332 -5.65 -9.73 -20.19
CA ILE A 332 -4.18 -9.76 -20.24
C ILE A 332 -3.57 -9.77 -18.85
N SER A 333 -4.05 -8.87 -17.97
CA SER A 333 -3.53 -8.77 -16.60
C SER A 333 -3.85 -10.01 -15.74
N SER A 334 -4.92 -10.74 -16.08
CA SER A 334 -5.37 -11.92 -15.34
C SER A 334 -4.80 -13.24 -15.85
N LEU A 335 -4.63 -13.40 -17.17
CA LEU A 335 -3.99 -14.58 -17.78
C LEU A 335 -2.54 -14.74 -17.28
N GLY A 336 -1.82 -13.62 -17.13
CA GLY A 336 -0.49 -13.59 -16.52
C GLY A 336 -0.44 -14.05 -15.05
N CYS A 337 -1.59 -14.15 -14.37
CA CYS A 337 -1.64 -14.66 -12.99
C CYS A 337 -1.58 -16.19 -12.91
N SER A 338 -1.59 -16.93 -14.02
CA SER A 338 -1.57 -18.40 -13.97
C SER A 338 -0.38 -18.94 -13.17
N GLY A 339 -0.65 -19.97 -12.36
CA GLY A 339 0.36 -20.75 -11.66
C GLY A 339 0.95 -21.89 -12.50
N GLN A 340 0.56 -22.05 -13.76
CA GLN A 340 0.99 -23.14 -14.64
C GLN A 340 1.89 -22.62 -15.77
N THR A 341 3.14 -23.08 -15.79
CA THR A 341 4.15 -22.67 -16.80
C THR A 341 3.69 -22.93 -18.22
N THR A 342 2.98 -24.03 -18.49
CA THR A 342 2.46 -24.35 -19.83
C THR A 342 1.45 -23.32 -20.32
N GLN A 343 0.51 -22.91 -19.47
CA GLN A 343 -0.49 -21.87 -19.78
C GLN A 343 0.17 -20.51 -20.03
N LEU A 344 1.18 -20.15 -19.24
CA LEU A 344 1.93 -18.91 -19.44
C LEU A 344 2.73 -18.92 -20.75
N ASN A 345 3.38 -20.03 -21.09
CA ASN A 345 4.15 -20.16 -22.32
C ASN A 345 3.25 -20.05 -23.57
N GLU A 346 2.09 -20.73 -23.55
CA GLU A 346 1.07 -20.59 -24.61
C GLU A 346 0.62 -19.14 -24.75
N PHE A 347 0.28 -18.49 -23.63
CA PHE A 347 -0.14 -17.09 -23.62
C PHE A 347 0.94 -16.13 -24.11
N PHE A 348 2.20 -16.28 -23.71
CA PHE A 348 3.29 -15.44 -24.20
C PHE A 348 3.56 -15.64 -25.69
N SER A 349 3.33 -16.84 -26.23
CA SER A 349 3.49 -17.11 -27.67
C SER A 349 2.53 -16.30 -28.55
N LEU A 350 1.36 -15.90 -28.01
CA LEU A 350 0.42 -15.00 -28.69
C LEU A 350 1.08 -13.65 -29.04
N SER A 351 2.09 -13.23 -28.28
CA SER A 351 2.82 -11.98 -28.57
C SER A 351 3.49 -12.00 -29.95
N LEU A 352 3.87 -13.18 -30.47
CA LEU A 352 4.57 -13.36 -31.74
C LEU A 352 3.64 -13.80 -32.88
N ASP A 353 2.46 -14.31 -32.57
CA ASP A 353 1.49 -14.75 -33.57
C ASP A 353 0.88 -13.53 -34.29
N THR A 354 1.25 -13.34 -35.55
CA THR A 354 0.82 -12.21 -36.39
C THR A 354 -0.61 -12.34 -36.91
N THR A 355 -1.27 -13.48 -36.68
CA THR A 355 -2.63 -13.73 -37.18
C THR A 355 -3.72 -13.27 -36.22
N ASN A 356 -3.37 -13.04 -34.94
CA ASN A 356 -4.32 -12.62 -33.91
C ASN A 356 -4.53 -11.09 -33.85
N SER A 357 -5.54 -10.68 -33.06
CA SER A 357 -6.01 -9.29 -32.94
C SER A 357 -5.23 -8.43 -31.95
N LEU A 358 -4.10 -8.91 -31.39
CA LEU A 358 -3.34 -8.16 -30.39
C LEU A 358 -2.59 -6.99 -31.03
N SER A 359 -2.78 -5.80 -30.45
CA SER A 359 -2.00 -4.60 -30.75
C SER A 359 -0.55 -4.73 -30.27
N TYR A 360 0.33 -3.88 -30.79
CA TYR A 360 1.72 -3.83 -30.35
C TYR A 360 1.84 -3.64 -28.82
N SER A 361 1.07 -2.72 -28.24
CA SER A 361 1.10 -2.47 -26.78
C SER A 361 0.70 -3.69 -25.97
N GLU A 362 -0.31 -4.45 -26.44
CA GLU A 362 -0.78 -5.66 -25.77
C GLU A 362 0.23 -6.80 -25.89
N ARG A 363 0.84 -6.99 -27.06
CA ARG A 363 1.92 -7.98 -27.24
C ARG A 363 3.06 -7.74 -26.25
N THR A 364 3.44 -6.48 -26.04
CA THR A 364 4.50 -6.12 -25.08
C THR A 364 4.08 -6.18 -23.61
N SER A 365 2.78 -6.22 -23.31
CA SER A 365 2.27 -6.29 -21.93
C SER A 365 2.04 -7.72 -21.44
N LEU A 366 2.00 -8.74 -22.33
CA LEU A 366 1.78 -10.13 -21.93
C LEU A 366 2.85 -10.62 -20.95
N LEU A 367 4.14 -10.41 -21.26
CA LEU A 367 5.23 -10.80 -20.35
C LEU A 367 5.15 -10.03 -19.03
N ASN A 368 4.81 -8.73 -19.08
CA ASN A 368 4.66 -7.90 -17.89
C ASN A 368 3.58 -8.42 -16.94
N SER A 369 2.46 -8.90 -17.46
CA SER A 369 1.42 -9.48 -16.61
C SER A 369 1.86 -10.80 -15.96
N GLY A 370 2.82 -11.53 -16.54
CA GLY A 370 3.43 -12.71 -15.94
C GLY A 370 4.50 -12.38 -14.89
N TYR A 371 5.62 -11.76 -15.31
CA TYR A 371 6.79 -11.59 -14.44
C TYR A 371 6.53 -10.73 -13.19
N SER A 372 5.53 -9.84 -13.25
CA SER A 372 5.16 -8.99 -12.12
C SER A 372 4.33 -9.72 -11.06
N ARG A 373 3.75 -10.89 -11.37
CA ARG A 373 2.75 -11.57 -10.52
C ARG A 373 3.27 -12.76 -9.75
N SER A 374 4.27 -13.48 -10.26
CA SER A 374 4.79 -14.68 -9.59
C SER A 374 6.24 -14.98 -9.98
N GLU A 375 6.90 -15.80 -9.16
CA GLU A 375 8.24 -16.34 -9.46
C GLU A 375 8.21 -17.26 -10.70
N ILE A 376 7.15 -18.06 -10.84
CA ILE A 376 6.85 -18.85 -12.05
C ILE A 376 6.76 -17.95 -13.28
N GLY A 377 6.07 -16.81 -13.18
CA GLY A 377 5.92 -15.85 -14.28
C GLY A 377 7.24 -15.22 -14.72
N VAL A 378 8.16 -14.94 -13.78
CA VAL A 378 9.52 -14.48 -14.11
C VAL A 378 10.26 -15.56 -14.89
N THR A 379 10.27 -16.78 -14.36
CA THR A 379 10.98 -17.90 -14.97
C THR A 379 10.43 -18.22 -16.36
N ALA A 380 9.11 -18.28 -16.54
CA ALA A 380 8.47 -18.50 -17.83
C ALA A 380 8.77 -17.36 -18.84
N SER A 381 8.80 -16.11 -18.38
CA SER A 381 9.14 -14.97 -19.24
C SER A 381 10.59 -15.04 -19.74
N LEU A 382 11.53 -15.43 -18.87
CA LEU A 382 12.93 -15.64 -19.24
C LEU A 382 13.06 -16.79 -20.25
N GLU A 383 12.45 -17.94 -19.99
CA GLU A 383 12.49 -19.11 -20.88
C GLU A 383 11.89 -18.82 -22.26
N PHE A 384 10.79 -18.08 -22.30
CA PHE A 384 10.20 -17.63 -23.56
C PHE A 384 11.17 -16.75 -24.36
N LEU A 385 11.83 -15.79 -23.72
CA LEU A 385 12.78 -14.92 -24.40
C LEU A 385 14.09 -15.64 -24.78
N GLU A 386 14.60 -16.58 -23.98
CA GLU A 386 15.77 -17.41 -24.31
C GLU A 386 15.63 -18.05 -25.70
N THR A 387 14.41 -18.48 -26.04
CA THR A 387 14.11 -19.16 -27.31
C THR A 387 13.60 -18.23 -28.42
N SER A 388 13.10 -17.04 -28.07
CA SER A 388 12.32 -16.20 -28.97
C SER A 388 12.76 -14.73 -29.05
N TRP A 389 13.89 -14.35 -28.43
CA TRP A 389 14.33 -12.95 -28.33
C TRP A 389 14.44 -12.23 -29.68
N GLU A 390 14.90 -12.90 -30.75
CA GLU A 390 15.03 -12.28 -32.07
C GLU A 390 13.68 -11.87 -32.65
N ALA A 391 12.69 -12.76 -32.55
CA ALA A 391 11.33 -12.49 -33.00
C ALA A 391 10.68 -11.42 -32.14
N TYR A 392 10.87 -11.50 -30.82
CA TYR A 392 10.34 -10.53 -29.87
C TYR A 392 10.93 -9.13 -30.08
N ALA A 393 12.24 -9.03 -30.36
CA ALA A 393 12.91 -7.77 -30.68
C ALA A 393 12.35 -7.10 -31.94
N LYS A 394 11.85 -7.89 -32.89
CA LYS A 394 11.26 -7.44 -34.17
C LYS A 394 9.77 -7.09 -34.07
N LEU A 395 9.15 -7.17 -32.88
CA LEU A 395 7.74 -6.76 -32.68
C LEU A 395 7.50 -5.28 -33.02
N SER A 396 8.53 -4.44 -32.90
CA SER A 396 8.47 -3.06 -33.36
C SER A 396 9.27 -2.87 -34.64
N GLN A 397 8.68 -2.15 -35.58
CA GLN A 397 9.38 -1.62 -36.76
C GLN A 397 9.75 -0.14 -36.59
N THR A 398 9.61 0.40 -35.37
CA THR A 398 9.88 1.81 -35.02
C THR A 398 11.06 1.91 -34.04
N THR A 399 11.27 3.08 -33.42
CA THR A 399 12.36 3.30 -32.45
C THR A 399 12.17 2.58 -31.11
N SER A 400 10.99 2.00 -30.83
CA SER A 400 10.77 1.27 -29.59
C SER A 400 11.56 -0.04 -29.57
N LYS A 401 12.15 -0.35 -28.40
CA LYS A 401 12.97 -1.55 -28.17
C LYS A 401 12.22 -2.52 -27.24
N PRO A 402 11.30 -3.35 -27.76
CA PRO A 402 10.45 -4.21 -26.93
C PRO A 402 11.26 -5.17 -26.05
N LEU A 403 12.37 -5.72 -26.58
CA LEU A 403 13.25 -6.60 -25.83
C LEU A 403 13.94 -5.88 -24.65
N ASP A 404 14.52 -4.69 -24.86
CA ASP A 404 15.14 -3.90 -23.79
C ASP A 404 14.13 -3.55 -22.69
N LEU A 405 12.91 -3.16 -23.06
CA LEU A 405 11.84 -2.88 -22.10
C LEU A 405 11.44 -4.13 -21.29
N ALA A 406 11.33 -5.28 -21.95
CA ALA A 406 11.01 -6.54 -21.29
C ALA A 406 12.11 -6.96 -20.31
N LEU A 407 13.38 -6.94 -20.73
CA LEU A 407 14.52 -7.31 -19.89
C LEU A 407 14.67 -6.38 -18.68
N ARG A 408 14.55 -5.06 -18.87
CA ARG A 408 14.54 -4.10 -17.75
C ARG A 408 13.40 -4.38 -16.78
N GLY A 409 12.21 -4.68 -17.31
CA GLY A 409 11.04 -5.04 -16.51
C GLY A 409 11.32 -6.29 -15.68
N ILE A 410 11.72 -7.39 -16.32
CA ILE A 410 12.05 -8.67 -15.68
C ILE A 410 13.13 -8.48 -14.60
N ALA A 411 14.19 -7.71 -14.89
CA ALA A 411 15.28 -7.47 -13.95
C ALA A 411 14.82 -6.85 -12.61
N THR A 412 13.73 -6.09 -12.58
CA THR A 412 13.16 -5.55 -11.32
C THR A 412 12.50 -6.59 -10.43
N TYR A 413 12.30 -7.81 -10.95
CA TYR A 413 11.57 -8.92 -10.35
C TYR A 413 12.44 -10.18 -10.15
N VAL A 414 13.71 -10.13 -10.57
CA VAL A 414 14.73 -11.16 -10.33
C VAL A 414 15.17 -11.11 -8.89
N VAL A 415 15.00 -12.22 -8.17
CA VAL A 415 15.25 -12.29 -6.71
C VAL A 415 16.00 -13.55 -6.26
N SER A 416 16.41 -14.40 -7.20
CA SER A 416 17.29 -15.55 -6.93
C SER A 416 18.55 -15.50 -7.79
N GLU A 417 19.63 -16.12 -7.33
CA GLU A 417 20.88 -16.19 -8.10
C GLU A 417 20.68 -16.95 -9.42
N LYS A 418 19.83 -17.99 -9.43
CA LYS A 418 19.45 -18.72 -10.65
C LYS A 418 18.82 -17.81 -11.71
N GLN A 419 17.86 -16.98 -11.30
CA GLN A 419 17.24 -16.00 -12.20
C GLN A 419 18.21 -14.93 -12.65
N LYS A 420 19.12 -14.49 -11.77
CA LYS A 420 20.15 -13.50 -12.08
C LYS A 420 21.16 -14.03 -13.10
N THR A 421 21.62 -15.27 -12.98
CA THR A 421 22.51 -15.89 -13.98
C THR A 421 21.81 -15.95 -15.34
N ARG A 422 20.59 -16.48 -15.41
CA ARG A 422 19.80 -16.53 -16.65
C ARG A 422 19.61 -15.15 -17.28
N CYS A 423 19.22 -14.16 -16.48
CA CYS A 423 19.01 -12.79 -16.96
C CYS A 423 20.32 -12.12 -17.41
N GLY A 424 21.48 -12.53 -16.88
CA GLY A 424 22.79 -12.00 -17.27
C GLY A 424 23.38 -12.64 -18.53
N ASP A 425 22.96 -13.86 -18.86
CA ASP A 425 23.38 -14.57 -20.08
C ASP A 425 22.63 -14.08 -21.34
N MET A 426 21.50 -13.40 -21.15
CA MET A 426 20.67 -12.76 -22.17
C MET A 426 21.06 -11.31 -22.43
#